data_AF-A0AA35NFT6-F1
#
_entry.id   AF-A0AA35NFT6-F1
#
_cell.length_a   1.000
_cell.length_b   1.000
_cell.length_c   1.000
_cell.angle_alpha   90.00
_cell.angle_beta   90.00
_cell.angle_gamma   90.00
#
_symmetry.space_group_name_H-M   'P 1'
#
loop_
_entity.id
_entity.type
_entity.pdbx_description
1 polymer ?
#
loop_
_entity_poly.entity_id
_entity_poly.type
_entity_poly.pdbx_seq_one_letter_code
_entity_poly.pdbx_strand_id
1 'polypeptide(L)'
;MVYRNRSKSFLSKHSKKSDEKVHFKSASKKKSKSKGKKRFRIYWRYISIIWILWLGLIYYHESAVVKRAMKKCQWSAWEKWPKGAESHRVGLFADPQIMDEYSYPKRPQIVNYFTRVLVDHYHKRNWKYVQYYLDPDSSFFLGDLFDGGRNWGDEQWIKEYTRFNQIFPKKPMRRTVMSLPGNHDIGFGDTVVESSLERFSAYFGETSSFLEAGNHTFVLLDTISLSDKANPNVSRIPMEFLNNFARSSHPYPRILLTHVPLWRNPTQQTCGKLRESKDPFPIHKGVQYQTIINEGISQQVLTKIQPEILFSGDDHDYCHITHSYQSQGENKIAEEVTVKSCAMNMGISRPAIQLLSLYNPSDLRTVNAGEDHESKTYQTELCYMPDPYKAIIMYLWGLLFSTAFVLYMHFFPKSFNFYVATRMDRLLTRPDSGSSDLPLPTSVSKSKSKKSLVHSKYAVNDTRSIKQFIANAAVILLAVITIFVYFYTVI
;
A
#
# COMPACT_ATOMS: atom_id res chain seq x y z
N MET A 1 44.64 -2.41 96.39
CA MET A 1 45.41 -3.02 97.49
C MET A 1 44.70 -4.31 97.90
N VAL A 2 45.44 -5.42 97.86
CA VAL A 2 45.38 -6.58 98.79
C VAL A 2 43.99 -7.24 98.99
N TYR A 3 43.70 -8.35 98.30
CA TYR A 3 43.97 -9.76 98.67
C TYR A 3 42.89 -10.41 99.57
N ARG A 4 42.33 -11.50 99.02
CA ARG A 4 41.77 -12.73 99.64
C ARG A 4 40.96 -12.61 100.95
N ASN A 5 39.78 -13.23 100.95
CA ASN A 5 39.55 -14.31 101.91
C ASN A 5 38.61 -15.43 101.44
N ARG A 6 38.93 -16.63 101.90
CA ARG A 6 38.32 -17.95 101.67
C ARG A 6 37.23 -18.21 102.71
N SER A 7 36.20 -18.97 102.33
CA SER A 7 35.50 -19.96 103.19
C SER A 7 34.80 -20.96 102.24
N LYS A 8 35.20 -22.24 102.10
CA LYS A 8 34.85 -23.41 102.95
C LYS A 8 33.39 -23.42 103.42
N SER A 9 32.63 -24.50 103.47
CA SER A 9 32.61 -25.85 102.89
C SER A 9 31.37 -26.49 103.52
N PHE A 10 30.49 -27.16 102.78
CA PHE A 10 29.66 -28.23 103.36
C PHE A 10 29.33 -29.27 102.28
N LEU A 11 30.06 -30.39 102.35
CA LEU A 11 29.66 -31.75 101.96
C LEU A 11 28.46 -32.15 102.85
N SER A 12 27.51 -33.04 102.54
CA SER A 12 27.39 -34.14 101.60
C SER A 12 25.91 -34.55 101.52
N LYS A 13 25.45 -35.18 100.44
CA LYS A 13 24.96 -36.57 100.51
C LYS A 13 24.65 -37.14 99.13
N HIS A 14 25.26 -38.30 98.88
CA HIS A 14 25.04 -39.21 97.77
C HIS A 14 23.58 -39.65 97.61
N SER A 15 23.13 -39.83 96.36
CA SER A 15 22.36 -41.01 95.98
C SER A 15 22.42 -41.29 94.47
N LYS A 16 23.04 -42.44 94.16
CA LYS A 16 22.79 -43.41 93.09
C LYS A 16 22.87 -43.00 91.61
N LYS A 17 23.92 -43.53 90.98
CA LYS A 17 24.02 -43.94 89.56
C LYS A 17 22.92 -44.95 89.20
N SER A 18 22.40 -44.82 87.99
CA SER A 18 21.96 -45.93 87.15
C SER A 18 22.30 -45.59 85.70
N ASP A 19 22.97 -46.52 85.04
CA ASP A 19 23.43 -46.48 83.64
C ASP A 19 22.28 -46.29 82.65
N GLU A 20 22.56 -45.64 81.50
CA GLU A 20 22.58 -46.27 80.16
C GLU A 20 22.34 -45.25 79.01
N LYS A 21 23.04 -45.50 77.90
CA LYS A 21 22.77 -45.09 76.51
C LYS A 21 23.27 -43.73 76.03
N VAL A 22 24.51 -43.79 75.55
CA VAL A 22 25.11 -42.95 74.51
C VAL A 22 24.22 -42.89 73.26
N HIS A 23 23.65 -41.72 72.97
CA HIS A 23 23.08 -41.41 71.66
C HIS A 23 24.02 -40.50 70.89
N PHE A 24 24.79 -41.10 69.97
CA PHE A 24 25.57 -40.40 68.95
C PHE A 24 24.60 -39.69 68.00
N LYS A 25 24.51 -38.35 68.09
CA LYS A 25 23.72 -37.54 67.15
C LYS A 25 24.37 -37.62 65.76
N SER A 26 23.79 -38.39 64.85
CA SER A 26 24.14 -38.32 63.44
C SER A 26 23.67 -36.97 62.88
N ALA A 27 24.63 -36.20 62.37
CA ALA A 27 24.38 -34.97 61.66
C ALA A 27 23.65 -35.28 60.34
N SER A 28 22.32 -35.22 60.38
CA SER A 28 21.47 -35.17 59.19
C SER A 28 21.86 -33.93 58.37
N LYS A 29 22.56 -34.17 57.25
CA LYS A 29 22.75 -33.19 56.17
C LYS A 29 21.39 -32.66 55.74
N LYS A 30 21.01 -31.48 56.26
CA LYS A 30 19.97 -30.64 55.66
C LYS A 30 20.38 -30.38 54.21
N LYS A 31 19.83 -31.16 53.27
CA LYS A 31 19.78 -30.77 51.86
C LYS A 31 19.05 -29.44 51.80
N SER A 32 19.80 -28.34 51.69
CA SER A 32 19.21 -27.06 51.35
C SER A 32 18.63 -27.22 49.94
N LYS A 33 17.31 -27.42 49.86
CA LYS A 33 16.58 -27.18 48.62
C LYS A 33 16.64 -25.67 48.40
N SER A 34 17.72 -25.21 47.77
CA SER A 34 17.76 -23.95 47.06
C SER A 34 16.59 -23.98 46.07
N LYS A 35 15.45 -23.41 46.47
CA LYS A 35 14.40 -22.99 45.54
C LYS A 35 15.00 -21.86 44.72
N GLY A 36 15.75 -22.22 43.66
CA GLY A 36 16.25 -21.25 42.70
C GLY A 36 15.08 -20.42 42.21
N LYS A 37 15.08 -19.11 42.50
CA LYS A 37 14.11 -18.17 41.95
C LYS A 37 14.06 -18.41 40.44
N LYS A 38 12.89 -18.84 39.92
CA LYS A 38 12.68 -19.04 38.49
C LYS A 38 13.00 -17.74 37.78
N ARG A 39 14.15 -17.67 37.12
CA ARG A 39 14.64 -16.43 36.51
C ARG A 39 13.79 -16.16 35.26
N PHE A 40 12.98 -15.13 35.33
CA PHE A 40 12.26 -14.59 34.18
C PHE A 40 13.27 -14.26 33.07
N ARG A 41 13.05 -14.76 31.85
CA ARG A 41 14.00 -14.62 30.75
C ARG A 41 13.28 -14.19 29.47
N ILE A 42 13.76 -13.11 28.88
CA ILE A 42 13.37 -12.68 27.53
C ILE A 42 14.35 -13.31 26.55
N TYR A 43 13.85 -13.95 25.51
CA TYR A 43 14.65 -14.68 24.55
C TYR A 43 15.08 -13.79 23.38
N TRP A 44 15.89 -12.78 23.67
CA TRP A 44 16.30 -11.74 22.73
C TRP A 44 16.82 -12.27 21.39
N ARG A 45 17.57 -13.37 21.36
CA ARG A 45 18.08 -13.95 20.10
C ARG A 45 16.97 -14.36 19.12
N TYR A 46 15.91 -15.01 19.63
CA TYR A 46 14.77 -15.40 18.80
C TYR A 46 13.95 -14.19 18.39
N ILE A 47 13.79 -13.23 19.30
CA ILE A 47 13.11 -11.95 19.02
C ILE A 47 13.84 -11.21 17.89
N SER A 48 15.16 -11.09 17.95
CA SER A 48 15.97 -10.45 16.90
C SER A 48 15.85 -11.17 15.56
N ILE A 49 15.82 -12.51 15.55
CA ILE A 49 15.68 -13.28 14.30
C ILE A 49 14.30 -13.09 13.69
N ILE A 50 13.24 -13.20 14.49
CA ILE A 50 11.87 -12.93 14.04
C ILE A 50 11.78 -11.49 13.51
N TRP A 51 12.35 -10.53 14.23
CA TRP A 51 12.38 -9.12 13.82
C TRP A 51 13.10 -8.91 12.48
N ILE A 52 14.27 -9.53 12.27
CA ILE A 52 15.00 -9.47 10.97
C ILE A 52 14.16 -10.08 9.85
N LEU A 53 13.49 -11.21 10.09
CA LEU A 53 12.61 -11.84 9.10
C LEU A 53 11.43 -10.93 8.73
N TRP A 54 10.81 -10.29 9.73
CA TRP A 54 9.75 -9.31 9.50
C TRP A 54 10.25 -8.08 8.77
N LEU A 55 11.42 -7.55 9.13
CA LEU A 55 12.04 -6.43 8.45
C LEU A 55 12.28 -6.76 6.97
N GLY A 56 12.84 -7.93 6.68
CA GLY A 56 13.05 -8.41 5.31
C GLY A 56 11.74 -8.58 4.55
N LEU A 57 10.72 -9.16 5.18
CA LEU A 57 9.40 -9.38 4.58
C LEU A 57 8.71 -8.05 4.23
N ILE A 58 8.66 -7.12 5.18
CA ILE A 58 8.04 -5.79 5.01
C ILE A 58 8.85 -5.00 3.98
N TYR A 59 10.18 -4.93 4.09
CA TYR A 59 11.01 -4.27 3.09
C TYR A 59 10.81 -4.82 1.68
N TYR A 60 10.69 -6.14 1.54
CA TYR A 60 10.47 -6.77 0.24
C TYR A 60 9.14 -6.33 -0.38
N HIS A 61 8.05 -6.34 0.38
CA HIS A 61 6.71 -6.01 -0.13
C HIS A 61 6.44 -4.49 -0.22
N GLU A 62 6.88 -3.72 0.77
CA GLU A 62 6.68 -2.26 0.83
C GLU A 62 7.68 -1.49 -0.04
N SER A 63 8.78 -2.09 -0.48
CA SER A 63 9.78 -1.39 -1.30
C SER A 63 10.18 -2.15 -2.55
N ALA A 64 10.72 -3.36 -2.42
CA ALA A 64 11.31 -4.06 -3.56
C ALA A 64 10.26 -4.45 -4.63
N VAL A 65 9.06 -4.89 -4.21
CA VAL A 65 7.96 -5.21 -5.12
C VAL A 65 7.45 -3.96 -5.86
N VAL A 66 7.22 -2.86 -5.13
CA VAL A 66 6.73 -1.60 -5.71
C VAL A 66 7.75 -1.03 -6.71
N LYS A 67 9.03 -1.02 -6.34
CA LYS A 67 10.14 -0.62 -7.23
C LYS A 67 10.17 -1.42 -8.51
N ARG A 68 9.99 -2.75 -8.43
CA ARG A 68 9.97 -3.61 -9.62
C ARG A 68 8.74 -3.37 -10.49
N ALA A 69 7.58 -3.07 -9.90
CA ALA A 69 6.39 -2.69 -10.66
C ALA A 69 6.68 -1.43 -11.50
N MET A 70 7.19 -0.36 -10.87
CA MET A 70 7.52 0.88 -11.59
C MET A 70 8.64 0.69 -12.63
N LYS A 71 9.63 -0.16 -12.34
CA LYS A 71 10.70 -0.45 -13.30
C LYS A 71 10.23 -1.18 -14.56
N LYS A 72 9.14 -1.95 -14.48
CA LYS A 72 8.56 -2.62 -15.66
C LYS A 72 7.91 -1.62 -16.62
N CYS A 73 7.37 -0.53 -16.09
CA CYS A 73 6.69 0.50 -16.87
C CYS A 73 7.61 1.63 -17.34
N GLN A 74 8.93 1.46 -17.20
CA GLN A 74 9.87 2.51 -17.59
C GLN A 74 9.69 2.86 -19.05
N TRP A 75 9.67 4.17 -19.32
CA TRP A 75 9.44 4.75 -20.64
C TRP A 75 10.31 4.12 -21.72
N SER A 76 11.59 3.90 -21.44
CA SER A 76 12.55 3.27 -22.37
C SER A 76 12.21 1.83 -22.78
N ALA A 77 11.30 1.15 -22.08
CA ALA A 77 10.91 -0.22 -22.40
C ALA A 77 9.85 -0.30 -23.51
N TRP A 78 9.09 0.78 -23.74
CA TRP A 78 7.94 0.76 -24.64
C TRP A 78 7.84 2.00 -25.56
N GLU A 79 8.47 3.13 -25.21
CA GLU A 79 8.56 4.29 -26.11
C GLU A 79 9.34 3.94 -27.37
N LYS A 80 8.72 4.18 -28.52
CA LYS A 80 9.29 3.98 -29.85
C LYS A 80 9.35 5.32 -30.58
N TRP A 81 10.19 6.22 -30.07
CA TRP A 81 10.46 7.50 -30.71
C TRP A 81 11.83 7.48 -31.42
N PRO A 82 12.05 8.36 -32.42
CA PRO A 82 13.36 8.50 -33.06
C PRO A 82 14.48 8.78 -32.05
N LYS A 83 15.72 8.42 -32.42
CA LYS A 83 16.88 8.68 -31.55
C LYS A 83 17.03 10.18 -31.28
N GLY A 84 17.15 10.56 -30.01
CA GLY A 84 17.25 11.97 -29.59
C GLY A 84 15.90 12.68 -29.42
N ALA A 85 14.77 11.99 -29.61
CA ALA A 85 13.45 12.54 -29.31
C ALA A 85 13.29 12.77 -27.80
N GLU A 86 12.96 14.00 -27.42
CA GLU A 86 12.52 14.33 -26.06
C GLU A 86 11.00 14.26 -25.99
N SER A 87 10.49 13.15 -25.45
CA SER A 87 9.05 12.97 -25.24
C SER A 87 8.58 13.63 -23.94
N HIS A 88 7.39 14.22 -23.97
CA HIS A 88 6.70 14.68 -22.78
C HIS A 88 5.90 13.52 -22.18
N ARG A 89 6.16 13.20 -20.92
CA ARG A 89 5.65 12.00 -20.25
C ARG A 89 4.54 12.34 -19.27
N VAL A 90 3.46 11.58 -19.35
CA VAL A 90 2.22 11.85 -18.60
C VAL A 90 1.74 10.60 -17.87
N GLY A 91 1.38 10.75 -16.59
CA GLY A 91 0.68 9.73 -15.81
C GLY A 91 -0.78 10.10 -15.59
N LEU A 92 -1.70 9.21 -15.95
CA LEU A 92 -3.14 9.37 -15.71
C LEU A 92 -3.60 8.45 -14.58
N PHE A 93 -4.28 9.02 -13.60
CA PHE A 93 -4.74 8.36 -12.39
C PHE A 93 -6.27 8.44 -12.33
N ALA A 94 -6.94 7.32 -12.53
CA ALA A 94 -8.40 7.25 -12.39
C ALA A 94 -8.79 6.69 -11.01
N ASP A 95 -9.91 7.19 -10.50
CA ASP A 95 -10.65 6.68 -9.35
C ASP A 95 -9.75 6.33 -8.15
N PRO A 96 -8.93 7.27 -7.63
CA PRO A 96 -8.17 7.04 -6.41
C PRO A 96 -9.10 6.83 -5.21
N GLN A 97 -10.30 7.41 -5.21
CA GLN A 97 -11.41 7.21 -4.25
C GLN A 97 -10.93 6.90 -2.84
N ILE A 98 -10.29 7.89 -2.20
CA ILE A 98 -9.75 7.68 -0.86
C ILE A 98 -10.88 7.25 0.08
N MET A 99 -10.67 6.14 0.77
CA MET A 99 -11.72 5.55 1.61
C MET A 99 -12.04 6.48 2.79
N ASP A 100 -13.32 6.69 3.06
CA ASP A 100 -13.81 7.50 4.18
C ASP A 100 -14.95 6.78 4.93
N GLU A 101 -15.67 7.50 5.80
CA GLU A 101 -16.74 6.89 6.61
C GLU A 101 -17.97 6.51 5.79
N TYR A 102 -18.17 7.09 4.59
CA TYR A 102 -19.26 6.74 3.68
C TYR A 102 -18.97 5.47 2.88
N SER A 103 -17.71 5.05 2.75
CA SER A 103 -17.34 3.85 1.99
C SER A 103 -18.02 2.58 2.49
N TYR A 104 -18.04 2.37 3.81
CA TYR A 104 -18.58 1.15 4.42
C TYR A 104 -19.29 1.44 5.76
N PRO A 105 -20.46 2.10 5.75
CA PRO A 105 -21.11 2.60 6.98
C PRO A 105 -21.58 1.46 7.90
N LYS A 106 -21.80 0.26 7.37
CA LYS A 106 -22.24 -0.93 8.13
C LYS A 106 -21.08 -1.70 8.79
N ARG A 107 -19.83 -1.35 8.52
CA ARG A 107 -18.65 -2.04 9.08
C ARG A 107 -18.27 -1.46 10.44
N PRO A 108 -17.72 -2.26 11.37
CA PRO A 108 -17.22 -1.74 12.64
C PRO A 108 -16.18 -0.64 12.42
N GLN A 109 -16.29 0.47 13.17
CA GLN A 109 -15.42 1.64 13.01
C GLN A 109 -13.92 1.31 13.11
N ILE A 110 -13.55 0.38 13.99
CA ILE A 110 -12.16 -0.06 14.14
C ILE A 110 -11.62 -0.73 12.87
N VAL A 111 -12.47 -1.50 12.17
CA VAL A 111 -12.11 -2.16 10.91
C VAL A 111 -11.95 -1.11 9.81
N ASN A 112 -12.86 -0.13 9.74
CA ASN A 112 -12.76 0.96 8.79
C ASN A 112 -11.51 1.81 9.04
N TYR A 113 -11.18 2.11 10.30
CA TYR A 113 -9.96 2.84 10.64
C TYR A 113 -8.70 2.13 10.11
N PHE A 114 -8.53 0.83 10.40
CA PHE A 114 -7.36 0.09 9.92
C PHE A 114 -7.35 -0.08 8.40
N THR A 115 -8.52 -0.30 7.79
CA THR A 115 -8.64 -0.40 6.33
C THR A 115 -8.22 0.93 5.68
N ARG A 116 -8.60 2.06 6.28
CA ARG A 116 -8.23 3.41 5.82
C ARG A 116 -6.73 3.62 5.86
N VAL A 117 -6.08 3.26 6.98
CA VAL A 117 -4.62 3.35 7.12
C VAL A 117 -3.90 2.50 6.05
N LEU A 118 -4.41 1.30 5.75
CA LEU A 118 -3.83 0.44 4.72
C LEU A 118 -3.98 1.03 3.31
N VAL A 119 -5.17 1.52 2.97
CA VAL A 119 -5.48 2.12 1.66
C VAL A 119 -4.67 3.41 1.45
N ASP A 120 -4.60 4.29 2.45
CA ASP A 120 -3.81 5.53 2.38
C ASP A 120 -2.33 5.25 2.17
N HIS A 121 -1.80 4.27 2.91
CA HIS A 121 -0.41 3.86 2.74
C HIS A 121 -0.15 3.28 1.35
N TYR A 122 -1.08 2.47 0.82
CA TYR A 122 -0.99 1.95 -0.54
C TYR A 122 -0.89 3.09 -1.57
N HIS A 123 -1.80 4.07 -1.51
CA HIS A 123 -1.79 5.22 -2.41
C HIS A 123 -0.51 6.06 -2.27
N LYS A 124 -0.18 6.47 -1.04
CA LYS A 124 0.98 7.34 -0.77
C LYS A 124 2.28 6.72 -1.25
N ARG A 125 2.48 5.43 -0.95
CA ARG A 125 3.66 4.67 -1.37
C ARG A 125 3.73 4.56 -2.88
N ASN A 126 2.63 4.17 -3.54
CA ASN A 126 2.63 4.00 -4.99
C ASN A 126 2.82 5.35 -5.71
N TRP A 127 2.15 6.41 -5.26
CA TRP A 127 2.35 7.77 -5.75
C TRP A 127 3.82 8.19 -5.65
N LYS A 128 4.43 8.06 -4.47
CA LYS A 128 5.86 8.36 -4.26
C LYS A 128 6.76 7.61 -5.23
N TYR A 129 6.49 6.33 -5.47
CA TYR A 129 7.29 5.50 -6.37
C TYR A 129 7.08 5.84 -7.83
N VAL A 130 5.86 6.17 -8.26
CA VAL A 130 5.59 6.69 -9.61
C VAL A 130 6.36 8.00 -9.82
N GLN A 131 6.20 8.96 -8.92
CA GLN A 131 6.86 10.27 -9.01
C GLN A 131 8.40 10.20 -8.93
N TYR A 132 8.95 9.14 -8.32
CA TYR A 132 10.40 8.95 -8.19
C TYR A 132 11.01 8.12 -9.34
N TYR A 133 10.39 6.99 -9.70
CA TYR A 133 10.96 6.06 -10.69
C TYR A 133 10.48 6.34 -12.11
N LEU A 134 9.22 6.70 -12.28
CA LEU A 134 8.70 7.07 -13.60
C LEU A 134 8.92 8.56 -13.85
N ASP A 135 8.83 9.40 -12.82
CA ASP A 135 9.09 10.84 -12.93
C ASP A 135 8.36 11.51 -14.13
N PRO A 136 7.02 11.42 -14.20
CA PRO A 136 6.26 12.02 -15.29
C PRO A 136 6.33 13.56 -15.24
N ASP A 137 6.30 14.21 -16.40
CA ASP A 137 6.29 15.68 -16.53
C ASP A 137 4.95 16.27 -16.10
N SER A 138 3.86 15.56 -16.41
CA SER A 138 2.50 15.88 -15.98
C SER A 138 1.81 14.67 -15.34
N SER A 139 1.00 14.91 -14.31
CA SER A 139 0.09 13.92 -13.74
C SER A 139 -1.34 14.47 -13.75
N PHE A 140 -2.29 13.70 -14.27
CA PHE A 140 -3.71 14.07 -14.30
C PHE A 140 -4.53 13.07 -13.50
N PHE A 141 -5.44 13.56 -12.67
CA PHE A 141 -6.45 12.76 -12.00
C PHE A 141 -7.76 12.85 -12.77
N LEU A 142 -8.39 11.70 -13.02
CA LEU A 142 -9.59 11.59 -13.86
C LEU A 142 -10.87 11.47 -13.04
N GLY A 143 -11.00 12.29 -11.99
CA GLY A 143 -12.18 12.30 -11.11
C GLY A 143 -12.18 11.23 -10.03
N ASP A 144 -13.24 11.29 -9.23
CA ASP A 144 -13.50 10.43 -8.08
C ASP A 144 -12.32 10.43 -7.10
N LEU A 145 -12.00 11.64 -6.65
CA LEU A 145 -10.91 11.86 -5.68
C LEU A 145 -11.29 11.30 -4.31
N PHE A 146 -12.56 11.45 -3.95
CA PHE A 146 -13.15 11.00 -2.69
C PHE A 146 -14.25 9.98 -2.94
N ASP A 147 -14.49 9.08 -1.98
CA ASP A 147 -15.67 8.21 -2.02
C ASP A 147 -16.94 8.95 -1.51
N GLY A 148 -16.80 9.77 -0.48
CA GLY A 148 -17.89 10.56 0.11
C GLY A 148 -17.91 12.03 -0.27
N GLY A 149 -17.16 12.48 -1.29
CA GLY A 149 -16.89 13.89 -1.58
C GLY A 149 -18.14 14.79 -1.64
N ARG A 150 -19.19 14.32 -2.30
CA ARG A 150 -20.48 15.02 -2.42
C ARG A 150 -21.36 14.97 -1.17
N ASN A 151 -21.10 14.03 -0.27
CA ASN A 151 -21.90 13.77 0.93
C ASN A 151 -21.40 14.57 2.14
N TRP A 152 -20.13 15.00 2.11
CA TRP A 152 -19.53 15.74 3.22
C TRP A 152 -19.99 17.20 3.27
N GLY A 153 -20.25 17.69 4.48
CA GLY A 153 -20.27 19.13 4.76
C GLY A 153 -18.84 19.71 4.79
N ASP A 154 -18.73 21.03 4.68
CA ASP A 154 -17.45 21.73 4.44
C ASP A 154 -16.34 21.37 5.44
N GLU A 155 -16.63 21.28 6.74
CA GLU A 155 -15.62 20.97 7.75
C GLU A 155 -14.96 19.60 7.51
N GLN A 156 -15.77 18.57 7.26
CA GLN A 156 -15.25 17.23 7.02
C GLN A 156 -14.61 17.14 5.63
N TRP A 157 -15.20 17.81 4.63
CA TRP A 157 -14.63 17.86 3.29
C TRP A 157 -13.23 18.48 3.29
N ILE A 158 -12.99 19.57 4.04
CA ILE A 158 -11.66 20.19 4.16
C ILE A 158 -10.63 19.25 4.80
N LYS A 159 -11.06 18.42 5.77
CA LYS A 159 -10.19 17.38 6.37
C LYS A 159 -9.81 16.33 5.33
N GLU A 160 -10.78 15.86 4.54
CA GLU A 160 -10.52 14.90 3.46
C GLU A 160 -9.66 15.50 2.35
N TYR A 161 -9.91 16.75 1.94
CA TYR A 161 -9.06 17.49 0.99
C TYR A 161 -7.61 17.59 1.48
N THR A 162 -7.41 17.95 2.75
CA THR A 162 -6.07 18.03 3.35
C THR A 162 -5.39 16.66 3.34
N ARG A 163 -6.12 15.60 3.72
CA ARG A 163 -5.65 14.21 3.67
C ARG A 163 -5.30 13.78 2.25
N PHE A 164 -6.14 14.08 1.25
CA PHE A 164 -5.89 13.77 -0.15
C PHE A 164 -4.57 14.38 -0.63
N ASN A 165 -4.31 15.65 -0.33
CA ASN A 165 -3.06 16.33 -0.68
C ASN A 165 -1.83 15.79 0.09
N GLN A 166 -2.03 15.20 1.28
CA GLN A 166 -0.96 14.49 2.00
C GLN A 166 -0.65 13.11 1.41
N ILE A 167 -1.65 12.43 0.83
CA ILE A 167 -1.50 11.15 0.14
C ILE A 167 -0.85 11.36 -1.23
N PHE A 168 -1.27 12.40 -1.96
CA PHE A 168 -0.81 12.73 -3.30
C PHE A 168 -0.11 14.11 -3.35
N PRO A 169 1.01 14.31 -2.63
CA PRO A 169 1.72 15.58 -2.63
C PRO A 169 2.24 15.92 -4.02
N LYS A 170 2.03 17.17 -4.45
CA LYS A 170 2.54 17.69 -5.72
C LYS A 170 4.06 17.75 -5.69
N LYS A 171 4.71 17.27 -6.76
CA LYS A 171 6.17 17.33 -6.90
C LYS A 171 6.58 18.69 -7.49
N PRO A 172 7.55 19.41 -6.89
CA PRO A 172 8.05 20.67 -7.46
C PRO A 172 8.52 20.50 -8.92
N MET A 173 8.30 21.52 -9.74
CA MET A 173 8.64 21.54 -11.17
C MET A 173 7.93 20.50 -12.05
N ARG A 174 7.00 19.70 -11.50
CA ARG A 174 6.11 18.82 -12.26
C ARG A 174 4.70 19.36 -12.22
N ARG A 175 3.91 19.12 -13.27
CA ARG A 175 2.51 19.53 -13.30
C ARG A 175 1.63 18.44 -12.69
N THR A 176 0.73 18.80 -11.80
CA THR A 176 -0.27 17.87 -11.24
C THR A 176 -1.64 18.53 -11.27
N VAL A 177 -2.57 17.92 -12.01
CA VAL A 177 -3.91 18.45 -12.29
C VAL A 177 -4.94 17.51 -11.68
N MET A 178 -5.82 18.08 -10.85
CA MET A 178 -6.83 17.37 -10.06
C MET A 178 -8.21 18.00 -10.20
N SER A 179 -8.41 18.87 -11.20
CA SER A 179 -9.62 19.67 -11.37
C SER A 179 -10.75 18.95 -12.10
N LEU A 180 -10.53 17.74 -12.62
CA LEU A 180 -11.60 16.95 -13.22
C LEU A 180 -12.38 16.25 -12.11
N PRO A 181 -13.67 16.55 -11.88
CA PRO A 181 -14.46 15.89 -10.85
C PRO A 181 -14.99 14.55 -11.32
N GLY A 182 -15.25 13.65 -10.38
CA GLY A 182 -16.08 12.47 -10.61
C GLY A 182 -17.44 12.51 -9.93
N ASN A 183 -18.27 11.49 -10.15
CA ASN A 183 -19.62 11.49 -9.59
C ASN A 183 -19.66 11.30 -8.07
N HIS A 184 -18.63 10.72 -7.45
CA HIS A 184 -18.50 10.71 -6.00
C HIS A 184 -18.09 12.07 -5.43
N ASP A 185 -17.46 12.93 -6.25
CA ASP A 185 -17.05 14.27 -5.84
C ASP A 185 -18.23 15.27 -5.86
N ILE A 186 -19.07 15.22 -6.91
CA ILE A 186 -20.08 16.27 -7.16
C ILE A 186 -21.51 15.76 -7.42
N GLY A 187 -21.75 14.45 -7.52
CA GLY A 187 -23.04 13.88 -7.95
C GLY A 187 -23.09 13.64 -9.46
N PHE A 188 -24.29 13.46 -10.05
CA PHE A 188 -24.40 13.19 -11.49
C PHE A 188 -25.65 13.78 -12.15
N GLY A 189 -25.48 14.36 -13.35
CA GLY A 189 -26.56 14.88 -14.19
C GLY A 189 -27.53 15.77 -13.43
N ASP A 190 -28.83 15.51 -13.56
CA ASP A 190 -29.93 16.25 -12.88
C ASP A 190 -29.86 16.26 -11.34
N THR A 191 -28.89 15.54 -10.77
CA THR A 191 -28.70 15.39 -9.32
C THR A 191 -27.29 15.79 -8.88
N VAL A 192 -26.59 16.61 -9.67
CA VAL A 192 -25.37 17.28 -9.22
C VAL A 192 -25.69 18.11 -7.97
N VAL A 193 -24.81 18.03 -6.97
CA VAL A 193 -24.90 18.79 -5.73
C VAL A 193 -24.14 20.10 -5.92
N GLU A 194 -24.86 21.20 -6.16
CA GLU A 194 -24.27 22.51 -6.51
C GLU A 194 -23.23 22.98 -5.49
N SER A 195 -23.50 22.86 -4.19
CA SER A 195 -22.52 23.24 -3.15
C SER A 195 -21.25 22.39 -3.19
N SER A 196 -21.36 21.12 -3.56
CA SER A 196 -20.20 20.24 -3.73
C SER A 196 -19.43 20.58 -5.01
N LEU A 197 -20.11 20.93 -6.11
CA LEU A 197 -19.50 21.41 -7.34
C LEU A 197 -18.73 22.72 -7.12
N GLU A 198 -19.37 23.71 -6.49
CA GLU A 198 -18.76 25.00 -6.17
C GLU A 198 -17.52 24.83 -5.28
N ARG A 199 -17.65 24.02 -4.22
CA ARG A 199 -16.54 23.71 -3.31
C ARG A 199 -15.40 22.98 -4.03
N PHE A 200 -15.72 21.98 -4.85
CA PHE A 200 -14.71 21.25 -5.62
C PHE A 200 -13.94 22.20 -6.54
N SER A 201 -14.66 23.03 -7.32
CA SER A 201 -14.08 24.01 -8.23
C SER A 201 -13.19 25.04 -7.51
N ALA A 202 -13.62 25.52 -6.34
CA ALA A 202 -12.86 26.50 -5.56
C ALA A 202 -11.49 25.97 -5.07
N TYR A 203 -11.37 24.67 -4.80
CA TYR A 203 -10.17 24.08 -4.22
C TYR A 203 -9.27 23.35 -5.22
N PHE A 204 -9.85 22.77 -6.28
CA PHE A 204 -9.12 22.04 -7.31
C PHE A 204 -8.95 22.81 -8.62
N GLY A 205 -9.77 23.84 -8.86
CA GLY A 205 -9.79 24.64 -10.08
C GLY A 205 -10.99 24.32 -10.97
N GLU A 206 -11.09 25.03 -12.10
CA GLU A 206 -12.20 24.90 -13.05
C GLU A 206 -12.37 23.45 -13.54
N THR A 207 -13.60 22.95 -13.45
CA THR A 207 -13.95 21.55 -13.79
C THR A 207 -13.93 21.28 -15.29
N SER A 208 -14.07 22.32 -16.10
CA SER A 208 -13.86 22.28 -17.55
C SER A 208 -12.82 23.32 -17.94
N SER A 209 -11.68 22.86 -18.46
CA SER A 209 -10.54 23.70 -18.79
C SER A 209 -9.67 23.05 -19.87
N PHE A 210 -8.73 23.79 -20.44
CA PHE A 210 -7.70 23.20 -21.30
C PHE A 210 -6.32 23.70 -20.90
N LEU A 211 -5.29 22.90 -21.20
CA LEU A 211 -3.90 23.28 -21.00
C LEU A 211 -2.99 22.62 -22.03
N GLU A 212 -1.89 23.30 -22.35
CA GLU A 212 -0.89 22.78 -23.28
C GLU A 212 0.27 22.12 -22.54
N ALA A 213 0.67 20.94 -23.01
CA ALA A 213 1.81 20.19 -22.53
C ALA A 213 2.35 19.28 -23.63
N GLY A 214 3.66 19.24 -23.84
CA GLY A 214 4.30 18.40 -24.86
C GLY A 214 3.83 18.66 -26.29
N ASN A 215 3.50 19.91 -26.65
CA ASN A 215 2.88 20.28 -27.94
C ASN A 215 1.56 19.54 -28.23
N HIS A 216 0.78 19.30 -27.17
CA HIS A 216 -0.59 18.78 -27.21
C HIS A 216 -1.49 19.67 -26.36
N THR A 217 -2.78 19.74 -26.72
CA THR A 217 -3.81 20.42 -25.94
C THR A 217 -4.62 19.38 -25.16
N PHE A 218 -4.45 19.33 -23.84
CA PHE A 218 -5.31 18.55 -22.96
C PHE A 218 -6.59 19.32 -22.69
N VAL A 219 -7.73 18.68 -22.87
CA VAL A 219 -9.07 19.23 -22.61
C VAL A 219 -9.70 18.43 -21.47
N LEU A 220 -9.86 19.05 -20.31
CA LEU A 220 -10.57 18.48 -19.18
C LEU A 220 -12.02 18.93 -19.31
N LEU A 221 -12.97 17.99 -19.35
CA LEU A 221 -14.38 18.31 -19.53
C LEU A 221 -15.24 17.65 -18.47
N ASP A 222 -15.98 18.48 -17.74
CA ASP A 222 -17.01 18.06 -16.79
C ASP A 222 -18.26 17.58 -17.54
N THR A 223 -18.19 16.34 -18.02
CA THR A 223 -19.30 15.67 -18.72
C THR A 223 -20.47 15.32 -17.78
N ILE A 224 -20.23 15.35 -16.47
CA ILE A 224 -21.20 15.08 -15.43
C ILE A 224 -22.17 16.24 -15.32
N SER A 225 -21.65 17.44 -15.09
CA SER A 225 -22.45 18.68 -15.05
C SER A 225 -23.04 18.98 -16.43
N LEU A 226 -22.34 18.67 -17.52
CA LEU A 226 -22.87 18.78 -18.88
C LEU A 226 -24.10 17.89 -19.12
N SER A 227 -24.23 16.80 -18.36
CA SER A 227 -25.36 15.86 -18.45
C SER A 227 -26.59 16.30 -17.67
N ASP A 228 -26.54 17.43 -16.95
CA ASP A 228 -27.68 18.00 -16.23
C ASP A 228 -28.68 18.67 -17.18
N LYS A 229 -29.88 18.11 -17.24
CA LYS A 229 -31.01 18.60 -18.03
C LYS A 229 -32.02 19.38 -17.19
N ALA A 230 -31.93 19.30 -15.87
CA ALA A 230 -32.88 19.90 -14.93
C ALA A 230 -32.44 21.30 -14.49
N ASN A 231 -31.14 21.51 -14.26
CA ASN A 231 -30.57 22.78 -13.82
C ASN A 231 -29.66 23.38 -14.91
N PRO A 232 -30.14 24.37 -15.68
CA PRO A 232 -29.33 25.04 -16.69
C PRO A 232 -28.10 25.75 -16.13
N ASN A 233 -28.08 26.18 -14.86
CA ASN A 233 -26.91 26.86 -14.30
C ASN A 233 -25.71 25.92 -14.17
N VAL A 234 -25.97 24.63 -13.88
CA VAL A 234 -24.96 23.59 -13.79
C VAL A 234 -24.43 23.24 -15.18
N SER A 235 -25.31 22.92 -16.14
CA SER A 235 -24.89 22.48 -17.47
C SER A 235 -24.38 23.61 -18.38
N ARG A 236 -24.76 24.86 -18.11
CA ARG A 236 -24.28 26.03 -18.88
C ARG A 236 -22.77 26.21 -18.77
N ILE A 237 -22.16 25.98 -17.61
CA ILE A 237 -20.72 26.18 -17.39
C ILE A 237 -19.86 25.32 -18.34
N PRO A 238 -19.95 23.97 -18.33
CA PRO A 238 -19.19 23.13 -19.26
C PRO A 238 -19.63 23.34 -20.71
N MET A 239 -20.90 23.69 -20.97
CA MET A 239 -21.40 23.97 -22.31
C MET A 239 -20.78 25.24 -22.92
N GLU A 240 -20.66 26.32 -22.14
CA GLU A 240 -20.01 27.57 -22.55
C GLU A 240 -18.52 27.34 -22.83
N PHE A 241 -17.83 26.63 -21.94
CA PHE A 241 -16.45 26.21 -22.17
C PHE A 241 -16.33 25.46 -23.51
N LEU A 242 -17.16 24.44 -23.73
CA LEU A 242 -17.13 23.61 -24.93
C LEU A 242 -17.42 24.41 -26.21
N ASN A 243 -18.36 25.37 -26.15
CA ASN A 243 -18.68 26.28 -27.25
C ASN A 243 -17.52 27.25 -27.56
N ASN A 244 -16.91 27.83 -26.53
CA ASN A 244 -15.80 28.77 -26.69
C ASN A 244 -14.55 28.05 -27.19
N PHE A 245 -14.28 26.84 -26.69
CA PHE A 245 -13.19 25.98 -27.15
C PHE A 245 -13.34 25.70 -28.65
N ALA A 246 -14.54 25.33 -29.11
CA ALA A 246 -14.81 25.01 -30.51
C ALA A 246 -14.66 26.21 -31.48
N ARG A 247 -14.84 27.44 -30.98
CA ARG A 247 -14.65 28.68 -31.77
C ARG A 247 -13.21 29.14 -31.81
N SER A 248 -12.38 28.66 -30.88
CA SER A 248 -10.99 29.07 -30.74
C SER A 248 -10.09 28.20 -31.63
N SER A 249 -8.98 28.78 -32.09
CA SER A 249 -7.97 28.03 -32.85
C SER A 249 -7.05 27.27 -31.89
N HIS A 250 -6.88 25.97 -32.11
CA HIS A 250 -5.99 25.09 -31.34
C HIS A 250 -5.02 24.40 -32.31
N PRO A 251 -3.74 24.82 -32.37
CA PRO A 251 -2.80 24.34 -33.38
C PRO A 251 -2.25 22.93 -33.11
N TYR A 252 -2.40 22.45 -31.88
CA TYR A 252 -1.89 21.17 -31.40
C TYR A 252 -2.96 20.06 -31.44
N PRO A 253 -2.53 18.79 -31.55
CA PRO A 253 -3.42 17.65 -31.36
C PRO A 253 -4.06 17.67 -29.97
N ARG A 254 -5.31 17.21 -29.89
CA ARG A 254 -6.16 17.38 -28.71
C ARG A 254 -6.35 16.05 -28.00
N ILE A 255 -6.21 16.06 -26.68
CA ILE A 255 -6.42 14.90 -25.81
C ILE A 255 -7.54 15.24 -24.85
N LEU A 256 -8.65 14.51 -24.94
CA LEU A 256 -9.81 14.74 -24.08
C LEU A 256 -9.71 13.88 -22.82
N LEU A 257 -9.95 14.50 -21.67
CA LEU A 257 -10.02 13.84 -20.36
C LEU A 257 -11.43 14.05 -19.79
N THR A 258 -12.11 12.95 -19.51
CA THR A 258 -13.41 12.94 -18.83
C THR A 258 -13.36 11.99 -17.63
N HIS A 259 -14.31 12.13 -16.69
CA HIS A 259 -14.49 11.10 -15.67
C HIS A 259 -15.39 9.98 -16.21
N VAL A 260 -16.68 10.28 -16.44
CA VAL A 260 -17.59 9.29 -16.99
C VAL A 260 -17.29 9.04 -18.49
N PRO A 261 -17.23 7.77 -18.92
CA PRO A 261 -17.00 7.40 -20.32
C PRO A 261 -18.05 7.96 -21.30
N LEU A 262 -17.64 8.11 -22.56
CA LEU A 262 -18.58 8.45 -23.63
C LEU A 262 -19.50 7.27 -23.95
N TRP A 263 -20.63 7.60 -24.58
CA TRP A 263 -21.61 6.60 -25.00
C TRP A 263 -20.98 5.53 -25.88
N ARG A 264 -21.33 4.26 -25.64
CA ARG A 264 -20.84 3.09 -26.39
C ARG A 264 -21.89 2.01 -26.46
N ASN A 265 -21.84 1.18 -27.49
CA ASN A 265 -22.67 -0.01 -27.64
C ASN A 265 -21.93 -1.26 -27.11
N PRO A 266 -22.32 -1.84 -25.97
CA PRO A 266 -21.62 -2.96 -25.33
C PRO A 266 -21.71 -4.26 -26.11
N THR A 267 -22.64 -4.38 -27.06
CA THR A 267 -22.79 -5.58 -27.91
C THR A 267 -21.83 -5.58 -29.09
N GLN A 268 -21.38 -4.39 -29.53
CA GLN A 268 -20.51 -4.21 -30.70
C GLN A 268 -19.08 -3.82 -30.30
N GLN A 269 -18.94 -2.95 -29.30
CA GLN A 269 -17.67 -2.41 -28.85
C GLN A 269 -17.18 -3.17 -27.62
N THR A 270 -16.28 -4.12 -27.84
CA THR A 270 -15.65 -4.88 -26.76
C THR A 270 -14.40 -4.16 -26.26
N CYS A 271 -14.18 -4.14 -24.94
CA CYS A 271 -13.13 -3.39 -24.25
C CYS A 271 -11.68 -3.86 -24.48
N GLY A 272 -11.46 -4.82 -25.37
CA GLY A 272 -10.16 -5.41 -25.62
C GLY A 272 -9.67 -6.37 -24.53
N LYS A 273 -8.45 -6.90 -24.71
CA LYS A 273 -7.90 -8.02 -23.92
C LYS A 273 -7.39 -7.63 -22.52
N LEU A 274 -7.18 -6.33 -22.28
CA LEU A 274 -6.61 -5.83 -21.02
C LEU A 274 -7.66 -5.62 -19.92
N ARG A 275 -8.96 -5.69 -20.25
CA ARG A 275 -10.06 -5.73 -19.28
C ARG A 275 -9.99 -7.00 -18.42
N GLU A 276 -10.14 -6.84 -17.10
CA GLU A 276 -10.21 -7.98 -16.18
C GLU A 276 -11.55 -8.71 -16.28
N SER A 277 -12.64 -7.94 -16.26
CA SER A 277 -13.98 -8.49 -16.41
C SER A 277 -14.17 -9.17 -17.78
N LYS A 278 -14.92 -10.28 -17.76
CA LYS A 278 -15.33 -11.01 -18.98
C LYS A 278 -16.74 -10.67 -19.41
N ASP A 279 -17.45 -9.91 -18.60
CA ASP A 279 -18.79 -9.46 -18.91
C ASP A 279 -18.73 -8.27 -19.89
N PRO A 280 -19.77 -8.07 -20.71
CA PRO A 280 -19.91 -6.87 -21.53
C PRO A 280 -19.82 -5.59 -20.68
N PHE A 281 -19.47 -4.47 -21.30
CA PHE A 281 -19.38 -3.20 -20.61
C PHE A 281 -20.75 -2.87 -19.94
N PRO A 282 -20.77 -2.56 -18.63
CA PRO A 282 -22.02 -2.35 -17.93
C PRO A 282 -22.71 -1.07 -18.40
N ILE A 283 -24.00 -1.17 -18.77
CA ILE A 283 -24.86 0.01 -18.96
C ILE A 283 -25.83 0.06 -17.78
N HIS A 284 -25.51 0.91 -16.81
CA HIS A 284 -26.32 1.09 -15.62
C HIS A 284 -26.55 2.57 -15.34
N LYS A 285 -27.74 2.86 -14.79
CA LYS A 285 -28.11 4.17 -14.26
C LYS A 285 -28.65 3.95 -12.86
N GLY A 286 -28.10 4.68 -11.90
CA GLY A 286 -28.51 4.68 -10.50
C GLY A 286 -28.77 6.10 -9.99
N VAL A 287 -28.95 6.22 -8.68
CA VAL A 287 -29.03 7.54 -8.03
C VAL A 287 -27.64 8.17 -8.06
N GLN A 288 -27.51 9.31 -8.73
CA GLN A 288 -26.26 10.06 -8.84
C GLN A 288 -25.10 9.24 -9.44
N TYR A 289 -25.40 8.32 -10.36
CA TYR A 289 -24.42 7.47 -11.04
C TYR A 289 -24.93 7.01 -12.40
N GLN A 290 -24.06 6.99 -13.42
CA GLN A 290 -24.33 6.40 -14.72
C GLN A 290 -23.00 5.99 -15.38
N THR A 291 -22.91 4.77 -15.91
CA THR A 291 -21.66 4.19 -16.43
C THR A 291 -21.15 4.82 -17.73
N ILE A 292 -22.03 5.53 -18.47
CA ILE A 292 -21.73 6.22 -19.73
C ILE A 292 -22.59 7.47 -19.84
N ILE A 293 -22.12 8.54 -20.48
CA ILE A 293 -22.98 9.70 -20.77
C ILE A 293 -23.90 9.43 -21.99
N ASN A 294 -24.84 10.35 -22.23
CA ASN A 294 -25.80 10.22 -23.34
C ASN A 294 -25.11 10.32 -24.72
N GLU A 295 -25.65 9.61 -25.72
CA GLU A 295 -25.13 9.59 -27.09
C GLU A 295 -25.08 10.99 -27.72
N GLY A 296 -26.15 11.77 -27.61
CA GLY A 296 -26.19 13.13 -28.18
C GLY A 296 -25.14 14.06 -27.57
N ILE A 297 -24.87 13.95 -26.26
CA ILE A 297 -23.81 14.72 -25.59
C ILE A 297 -22.43 14.23 -26.08
N SER A 298 -22.25 12.91 -26.17
CA SER A 298 -21.00 12.30 -26.66
C SER A 298 -20.66 12.79 -28.06
N GLN A 299 -21.62 12.77 -28.99
CA GLN A 299 -21.44 13.25 -30.36
C GLN A 299 -21.15 14.76 -30.40
N GLN A 300 -21.80 15.55 -29.55
CA GLN A 300 -21.53 16.98 -29.46
C GLN A 300 -20.10 17.25 -28.96
N VAL A 301 -19.64 16.53 -27.95
CA VAL A 301 -18.29 16.62 -27.39
C VAL A 301 -17.25 16.24 -28.45
N LEU A 302 -17.42 15.08 -29.11
CA LEU A 302 -16.51 14.62 -30.16
C LEU A 302 -16.43 15.61 -31.34
N THR A 303 -17.58 16.14 -31.80
CA THR A 303 -17.63 17.06 -32.94
C THR A 303 -16.95 18.40 -32.64
N LYS A 304 -17.12 18.91 -31.41
CA LYS A 304 -16.56 20.21 -31.00
C LYS A 304 -15.08 20.12 -30.61
N ILE A 305 -14.69 19.07 -29.90
CA ILE A 305 -13.30 18.89 -29.43
C ILE A 305 -12.45 18.26 -30.51
N GLN A 306 -12.95 17.30 -31.28
CA GLN A 306 -12.18 16.54 -32.28
C GLN A 306 -10.85 15.99 -31.70
N PRO A 307 -10.89 15.15 -30.64
CA PRO A 307 -9.68 14.62 -30.01
C PRO A 307 -9.00 13.53 -30.86
N GLU A 308 -7.67 13.45 -30.78
CA GLU A 308 -6.90 12.32 -31.35
C GLU A 308 -7.04 11.06 -30.48
N ILE A 309 -7.19 11.26 -29.17
CA ILE A 309 -7.50 10.25 -28.16
C ILE A 309 -8.21 10.87 -26.97
N LEU A 310 -9.04 10.08 -26.31
CA LEU A 310 -9.66 10.46 -25.05
C LEU A 310 -9.49 9.40 -23.96
N PHE A 311 -9.42 9.86 -22.71
CA PHE A 311 -9.27 9.02 -21.53
C PHE A 311 -10.40 9.29 -20.53
N SER A 312 -11.02 8.21 -20.04
CA SER A 312 -12.09 8.24 -19.04
C SER A 312 -11.74 7.42 -17.79
N GLY A 313 -12.49 7.57 -16.69
CA GLY A 313 -12.43 6.77 -15.46
C GLY A 313 -13.76 6.03 -15.19
N ASP A 314 -14.25 6.07 -13.95
CA ASP A 314 -15.58 5.61 -13.47
C ASP A 314 -15.84 4.08 -13.52
N ASP A 315 -15.53 3.38 -14.61
CA ASP A 315 -15.76 1.92 -14.69
C ASP A 315 -14.75 1.10 -13.88
N HIS A 316 -13.68 1.74 -13.38
CA HIS A 316 -12.56 1.18 -12.63
C HIS A 316 -11.72 0.12 -13.38
N ASP A 317 -12.22 -0.50 -14.44
CA ASP A 317 -11.53 -1.49 -15.25
C ASP A 317 -11.14 -0.94 -16.63
N TYR A 318 -10.13 -1.54 -17.24
CA TYR A 318 -9.64 -1.10 -18.53
C TYR A 318 -10.69 -1.34 -19.62
N CYS A 319 -10.91 -0.36 -20.48
CA CYS A 319 -11.69 -0.52 -21.70
C CYS A 319 -11.12 0.32 -22.83
N HIS A 320 -10.83 -0.28 -23.97
CA HIS A 320 -10.38 0.44 -25.17
C HIS A 320 -11.37 0.23 -26.32
N ILE A 321 -11.93 1.32 -26.83
CA ILE A 321 -12.88 1.34 -27.95
C ILE A 321 -12.57 2.49 -28.90
N THR A 322 -13.24 2.50 -30.06
CA THR A 322 -13.18 3.60 -31.04
C THR A 322 -14.56 4.22 -31.23
N HIS A 323 -14.59 5.55 -31.36
CA HIS A 323 -15.79 6.33 -31.66
C HIS A 323 -15.73 6.87 -33.07
N SER A 324 -16.82 6.70 -33.81
CA SER A 324 -17.02 7.35 -35.11
C SER A 324 -17.94 8.56 -34.95
N TYR A 325 -17.55 9.70 -35.51
CA TYR A 325 -18.34 10.94 -35.48
C TYR A 325 -18.16 11.75 -36.76
N GLN A 326 -19.12 12.64 -37.03
CA GLN A 326 -19.10 13.51 -38.20
C GLN A 326 -18.55 14.88 -37.80
N SER A 327 -17.55 15.39 -38.51
CA SER A 327 -17.09 16.75 -38.32
C SER A 327 -16.76 17.40 -39.64
N GLN A 328 -17.36 18.56 -39.92
CA GLN A 328 -17.15 19.33 -41.16
C GLN A 328 -17.45 18.52 -42.45
N GLY A 329 -18.37 17.54 -42.37
CA GLY A 329 -18.71 16.67 -43.50
C GLY A 329 -17.81 15.45 -43.68
N GLU A 330 -16.83 15.25 -42.79
CA GLU A 330 -15.93 14.10 -42.81
C GLU A 330 -16.21 13.14 -41.64
N ASN A 331 -16.08 11.84 -41.92
CA ASN A 331 -16.10 10.80 -40.91
C ASN A 331 -14.76 10.80 -40.17
N LYS A 332 -14.77 11.12 -38.88
CA LYS A 332 -13.59 11.07 -38.01
C LYS A 332 -13.71 9.95 -36.98
N ILE A 333 -12.56 9.48 -36.51
CA ILE A 333 -12.45 8.43 -35.50
C ILE A 333 -11.63 8.96 -34.33
N ALA A 334 -12.09 8.70 -33.10
CA ALA A 334 -11.34 8.94 -31.87
C ALA A 334 -11.23 7.66 -31.04
N GLU A 335 -10.03 7.35 -30.54
CA GLU A 335 -9.83 6.27 -29.58
C GLU A 335 -10.27 6.72 -28.18
N GLU A 336 -10.96 5.85 -27.44
CA GLU A 336 -11.24 6.05 -26.01
C GLU A 336 -10.62 4.92 -25.18
N VAL A 337 -9.82 5.30 -24.19
CA VAL A 337 -9.32 4.40 -23.16
C VAL A 337 -9.93 4.78 -21.81
N THR A 338 -10.82 3.94 -21.31
CA THR A 338 -11.24 3.96 -19.90
C THR A 338 -10.10 3.42 -19.05
N VAL A 339 -9.52 4.31 -18.26
CA VAL A 339 -8.34 4.10 -17.42
C VAL A 339 -8.76 3.30 -16.21
N LYS A 340 -7.96 2.28 -15.92
CA LYS A 340 -8.14 1.43 -14.76
C LYS A 340 -7.93 2.22 -13.46
N SER A 341 -8.72 1.93 -12.43
CA SER A 341 -8.55 2.55 -11.12
C SER A 341 -7.15 2.27 -10.56
N CYS A 342 -6.56 3.30 -9.96
CA CYS A 342 -5.30 3.18 -9.24
C CYS A 342 -5.48 2.75 -7.79
N ALA A 343 -6.73 2.64 -7.31
CA ALA A 343 -7.08 2.26 -5.96
C ALA A 343 -7.21 0.74 -5.78
N MET A 344 -6.93 0.28 -4.55
CA MET A 344 -7.00 -1.16 -4.24
C MET A 344 -8.39 -1.66 -3.84
N ASN A 345 -9.32 -0.75 -3.56
CA ASN A 345 -10.65 -1.01 -3.00
C ASN A 345 -11.79 -0.91 -4.02
N MET A 346 -11.48 -0.94 -5.32
CA MET A 346 -12.43 -0.64 -6.41
C MET A 346 -12.91 -1.84 -7.23
N GLY A 347 -12.95 -3.02 -6.60
CA GLY A 347 -13.55 -4.22 -7.20
C GLY A 347 -12.70 -4.89 -8.30
N ILE A 348 -11.56 -4.31 -8.64
CA ILE A 348 -10.57 -4.88 -9.58
C ILE A 348 -9.43 -5.57 -8.84
N SER A 349 -8.84 -6.61 -9.46
CA SER A 349 -7.76 -7.39 -8.83
C SER A 349 -6.36 -6.80 -9.07
N ARG A 350 -6.17 -6.02 -10.14
CA ARG A 350 -4.86 -5.45 -10.52
C ARG A 350 -4.95 -3.96 -10.83
N PRO A 351 -4.92 -3.09 -9.81
CA PRO A 351 -4.92 -1.64 -10.02
C PRO A 351 -3.81 -1.19 -10.98
N ALA A 352 -4.03 -0.13 -11.72
CA ALA A 352 -3.07 0.38 -12.70
C ALA A 352 -3.21 1.89 -12.89
N ILE A 353 -2.27 2.47 -13.63
CA ILE A 353 -2.36 3.83 -14.18
C ILE A 353 -2.11 3.76 -15.67
N GLN A 354 -2.59 4.75 -16.41
CA GLN A 354 -2.29 4.88 -17.83
C GLN A 354 -1.10 5.82 -18.01
N LEU A 355 -0.06 5.34 -18.71
CA LEU A 355 1.09 6.17 -19.07
C LEU A 355 0.93 6.62 -20.51
N LEU A 356 1.24 7.89 -20.76
CA LEU A 356 1.13 8.52 -22.07
C LEU A 356 2.45 9.24 -22.37
N SER A 357 3.03 8.93 -23.52
CA SER A 357 4.26 9.54 -24.03
C SER A 357 3.90 10.35 -25.26
N LEU A 358 4.26 11.62 -25.26
CA LEU A 358 3.89 12.58 -26.29
C LEU A 358 5.14 13.05 -27.03
N TYR A 359 5.09 13.03 -28.36
CA TYR A 359 6.16 13.56 -29.19
C TYR A 359 5.57 14.20 -30.45
N ASN A 360 5.60 15.54 -30.47
CA ASN A 360 5.10 16.35 -31.57
C ASN A 360 6.07 17.52 -31.84
N PRO A 361 7.24 17.27 -32.46
CA PRO A 361 8.22 18.31 -32.73
C PRO A 361 7.69 19.28 -33.80
N SER A 362 7.80 20.57 -33.53
CA SER A 362 7.29 21.63 -34.41
C SER A 362 7.97 21.68 -35.78
N ASP A 363 9.21 21.17 -35.87
CA ASP A 363 10.05 21.19 -37.07
C ASP A 363 9.68 20.11 -38.11
N LEU A 364 8.91 19.08 -37.75
CA LEU A 364 8.47 18.05 -38.71
C LEU A 364 7.38 18.57 -39.66
N ARG A 365 6.62 19.61 -39.28
CA ARG A 365 5.61 20.23 -40.16
C ARG A 365 6.25 21.05 -41.29
N THR A 366 7.48 21.52 -41.13
CA THR A 366 8.19 22.35 -42.12
C THR A 366 9.11 21.54 -43.05
N VAL A 367 9.56 20.35 -42.63
CA VAL A 367 10.46 19.49 -43.43
C VAL A 367 9.69 18.50 -44.32
N ASN A 368 8.52 18.02 -43.88
CA ASN A 368 7.76 16.97 -44.59
C ASN A 368 6.52 17.51 -45.31
N ALA A 369 6.62 18.69 -45.94
CA ALA A 369 5.55 19.26 -46.78
C ALA A 369 5.27 18.46 -48.08
N GLY A 370 5.65 17.18 -48.14
CA GLY A 370 5.50 16.30 -49.30
C GLY A 370 5.52 14.79 -49.02
N GLU A 371 5.58 14.34 -47.75
CA GLU A 371 5.46 12.91 -47.41
C GLU A 371 4.36 12.71 -46.35
N ASP A 372 3.23 12.15 -46.79
CA ASP A 372 2.07 11.73 -45.98
C ASP A 372 2.44 10.55 -45.07
N HIS A 373 3.19 10.81 -44.01
CA HIS A 373 3.24 9.91 -42.87
C HIS A 373 2.45 10.55 -41.72
N GLU A 374 1.20 10.08 -41.53
CA GLU A 374 0.40 10.22 -40.31
C GLU A 374 1.15 9.56 -39.14
N SER A 375 2.23 10.17 -38.67
CA SER A 375 2.94 9.70 -37.49
C SER A 375 2.11 10.09 -36.26
N LYS A 376 1.40 9.12 -35.69
CA LYS A 376 0.70 9.22 -34.40
C LYS A 376 1.58 9.95 -33.39
N THR A 377 1.07 11.05 -32.81
CA THR A 377 1.88 11.97 -31.99
C THR A 377 1.95 11.56 -30.51
N TYR A 378 1.29 10.44 -30.18
CA TYR A 378 1.29 9.85 -28.85
C TYR A 378 1.47 8.33 -28.87
N GLN A 379 1.99 7.80 -27.75
CA GLN A 379 2.05 6.38 -27.42
C GLN A 379 1.55 6.19 -26.00
N THR A 380 0.87 5.08 -25.72
CA THR A 380 0.23 4.86 -24.42
C THR A 380 0.43 3.43 -23.94
N GLU A 381 0.68 3.24 -22.65
CA GLU A 381 0.97 1.95 -22.03
C GLU A 381 0.28 1.83 -20.66
N LEU A 382 -0.37 0.69 -20.40
CA LEU A 382 -1.00 0.41 -19.12
C LEU A 382 0.05 -0.04 -18.10
N CYS A 383 0.25 0.73 -17.03
CA CYS A 383 1.20 0.40 -15.98
C CYS A 383 0.50 -0.18 -14.75
N TYR A 384 0.64 -1.48 -14.53
CA TYR A 384 0.09 -2.14 -13.34
C TYR A 384 0.81 -1.72 -12.05
N MET A 385 0.01 -1.40 -11.04
CA MET A 385 0.43 -1.23 -9.66
C MET A 385 0.81 -2.57 -9.03
N PRO A 386 1.61 -2.57 -7.94
CA PRO A 386 1.85 -3.80 -7.18
C PRO A 386 0.54 -4.42 -6.71
N ASP A 387 0.50 -5.76 -6.72
CA ASP A 387 -0.63 -6.54 -6.21
C ASP A 387 -0.99 -6.07 -4.78
N PRO A 388 -2.20 -5.53 -4.57
CA PRO A 388 -2.58 -4.92 -3.31
C PRO A 388 -2.77 -5.95 -2.19
N TYR A 389 -3.14 -7.19 -2.51
CA TYR A 389 -3.50 -8.21 -1.52
C TYR A 389 -2.34 -9.13 -1.18
N LYS A 390 -1.36 -9.28 -2.10
CA LYS A 390 -0.24 -10.19 -1.88
C LYS A 390 0.56 -9.84 -0.63
N ALA A 391 0.84 -8.56 -0.39
CA ALA A 391 1.56 -8.12 0.82
C ALA A 391 0.80 -8.50 2.09
N ILE A 392 -0.51 -8.21 2.14
CA ILE A 392 -1.39 -8.52 3.28
C ILE A 392 -1.39 -10.03 3.57
N ILE A 393 -1.57 -10.86 2.53
CA ILE A 393 -1.54 -12.33 2.67
C ILE A 393 -0.20 -12.79 3.25
N MET A 394 0.91 -12.23 2.76
CA MET A 394 2.25 -12.60 3.24
C MET A 394 2.50 -12.15 4.68
N TYR A 395 1.95 -11.00 5.11
CA TYR A 395 1.99 -10.58 6.51
C TYR A 395 1.17 -11.50 7.41
N LEU A 396 0.00 -11.98 6.96
CA LEU A 396 -0.79 -12.97 7.70
C LEU A 396 -0.02 -14.29 7.87
N TRP A 397 0.66 -14.76 6.82
CA TRP A 397 1.54 -15.93 6.91
C TRP A 397 2.72 -15.71 7.86
N GLY A 398 3.35 -14.52 7.82
CA GLY A 398 4.40 -14.13 8.75
C GLY A 398 3.93 -14.13 10.22
N LEU A 399 2.71 -13.65 10.47
CA LEU A 399 2.08 -13.64 11.78
C LEU A 399 1.77 -15.06 12.26
N LEU A 400 1.21 -15.89 11.40
CA LEU A 400 0.91 -17.29 11.71
C LEU A 400 2.20 -18.05 12.04
N PHE A 401 3.24 -17.91 11.21
CA PHE A 401 4.54 -18.55 11.43
C PHE A 401 5.19 -18.10 12.74
N SER A 402 5.21 -16.79 13.00
CA SER A 402 5.78 -16.23 14.23
C SER A 402 5.02 -16.74 15.46
N THR A 403 3.69 -16.78 15.40
CA THR A 403 2.84 -17.27 16.48
C THR A 403 3.09 -18.76 16.73
N ALA A 404 3.06 -19.59 15.68
CA ALA A 404 3.33 -21.02 15.78
C ALA A 404 4.73 -21.30 16.36
N PHE A 405 5.74 -20.51 15.97
CA PHE A 405 7.11 -20.62 16.49
C PHE A 405 7.17 -20.32 17.99
N VAL A 406 6.53 -19.23 18.45
CA VAL A 406 6.49 -18.87 19.87
C VAL A 406 5.69 -19.89 20.69
N LEU A 407 4.59 -20.43 20.14
CA LEU A 407 3.80 -21.50 20.76
C LEU A 407 4.62 -22.79 20.88
N TYR A 408 5.33 -23.20 19.83
CA TYR A 408 6.20 -24.38 19.87
C TYR A 408 7.31 -24.23 20.91
N MET A 409 7.95 -23.06 20.95
CA MET A 409 8.96 -22.70 21.95
C MET A 409 8.40 -22.80 23.38
N HIS A 410 7.15 -22.39 23.61
CA HIS A 410 6.54 -22.39 24.94
C HIS A 410 6.01 -23.76 25.38
N PHE A 411 5.25 -24.44 24.52
CA PHE A 411 4.56 -25.68 24.88
C PHE A 411 5.48 -26.91 24.82
N PHE A 412 6.50 -26.89 23.95
CA PHE A 412 7.38 -28.04 23.71
C PHE A 412 8.88 -27.71 23.87
N PRO A 413 9.33 -27.12 25.00
CA PRO A 413 10.69 -26.58 25.15
C PRO A 413 11.79 -27.64 25.01
N LYS A 414 11.56 -28.89 25.47
CA LYS A 414 12.55 -29.98 25.32
C LYS A 414 12.78 -30.35 23.86
N SER A 415 11.69 -30.49 23.09
CA SER A 415 11.74 -30.77 21.65
C SER A 415 12.37 -29.59 20.91
N PHE A 416 11.94 -28.36 21.24
CA PHE A 416 12.49 -27.13 20.67
C PHE A 416 14.01 -27.00 20.91
N ASN A 417 14.48 -27.28 22.13
CA ASN A 417 15.91 -27.25 22.45
C ASN A 417 16.71 -28.30 21.66
N PHE A 418 16.15 -29.50 21.54
CA PHE A 418 16.81 -30.59 20.81
C PHE A 418 16.91 -30.31 19.31
N TYR A 419 15.83 -29.89 18.66
CA TYR A 419 15.81 -29.71 17.21
C TYR A 419 16.22 -28.31 16.76
N VAL A 420 15.67 -27.26 17.37
CA VAL A 420 15.83 -25.88 16.92
C VAL A 420 17.06 -25.25 17.56
N ALA A 421 17.16 -25.23 18.89
CA ALA A 421 18.27 -24.56 19.57
C ALA A 421 19.62 -25.19 19.18
N THR A 422 19.72 -26.52 19.16
CA THR A 422 20.94 -27.24 18.77
C THR A 422 21.32 -27.02 17.29
N ARG A 423 20.34 -26.83 16.40
CA ARG A 423 20.62 -26.51 14.99
C ARG A 423 21.06 -25.06 14.82
N MET A 424 20.44 -24.13 15.54
CA MET A 424 20.81 -22.71 15.51
C MET A 424 22.18 -22.46 16.12
N ASP A 425 22.51 -23.15 17.21
CA ASP A 425 23.85 -23.14 17.81
C ASP A 425 24.90 -23.59 16.78
N ARG A 426 24.63 -24.65 16.02
CA ARG A 426 25.55 -25.10 14.96
C ARG A 426 25.67 -24.14 13.77
N LEU A 427 24.58 -23.47 13.38
CA LEU A 427 24.56 -22.60 12.21
C LEU A 427 25.11 -21.18 12.49
N LEU A 428 24.82 -20.65 13.67
CA LEU A 428 25.07 -19.23 14.00
C LEU A 428 26.29 -19.04 14.92
N THR A 429 26.83 -20.12 15.50
CA THR A 429 28.09 -20.07 16.24
C THR A 429 29.18 -20.63 15.33
N ARG A 430 30.09 -19.75 14.88
CA ARG A 430 31.28 -20.12 14.12
C ARG A 430 32.10 -21.12 14.96
N PRO A 431 32.67 -22.20 14.39
CA PRO A 431 33.65 -22.98 15.14
C PRO A 431 34.82 -22.05 15.46
N ASP A 432 35.11 -21.85 16.73
CA ASP A 432 36.28 -21.10 17.17
C ASP A 432 37.53 -21.81 16.62
N SER A 433 38.11 -21.27 15.55
CA SER A 433 39.47 -21.61 15.13
C SER A 433 40.43 -20.91 16.09
N GLY A 434 40.63 -21.49 17.28
CA GLY A 434 41.44 -20.83 18.31
C GLY A 434 41.51 -21.52 19.66
N SER A 435 41.56 -22.84 19.73
CA SER A 435 42.13 -23.55 20.88
C SER A 435 42.49 -24.96 20.47
N SER A 436 43.73 -25.14 20.02
CA SER A 436 44.38 -26.43 19.86
C SER A 436 44.62 -27.05 21.24
N ASP A 437 43.58 -27.59 21.84
CA ASP A 437 43.71 -28.52 22.96
C ASP A 437 43.83 -29.94 22.38
N LEU A 438 45.04 -30.50 22.51
CA LEU A 438 45.40 -31.87 22.13
C LEU A 438 44.38 -32.89 22.71
N PRO A 439 43.88 -33.85 21.92
CA PRO A 439 42.92 -34.82 22.42
C PRO A 439 43.63 -35.93 23.21
N LEU A 440 43.44 -35.97 24.52
CA LEU A 440 43.70 -37.17 25.32
C LEU A 440 42.65 -38.25 25.00
N PRO A 441 43.04 -39.52 24.82
CA PRO A 441 42.12 -40.59 24.46
C PRO A 441 41.40 -41.07 25.72
N THR A 442 40.13 -40.71 25.86
CA THR A 442 39.23 -41.45 26.77
C THR A 442 38.04 -41.98 25.98
N SER A 443 37.89 -43.30 26.06
CA SER A 443 36.79 -44.17 25.62
C SER A 443 35.51 -43.46 25.17
N VAL A 444 35.08 -43.82 23.96
CA VAL A 444 33.80 -43.48 23.35
C VAL A 444 32.66 -43.91 24.27
N SER A 445 32.18 -43.01 25.12
CA SER A 445 30.86 -43.11 25.70
C SER A 445 29.88 -42.33 24.84
N LYS A 446 28.71 -42.91 24.58
CA LYS A 446 27.53 -42.29 23.92
C LYS A 446 26.98 -41.06 24.69
N SER A 447 27.76 -40.43 25.57
CA SER A 447 27.41 -39.29 26.43
C SER A 447 27.76 -37.92 25.83
N LYS A 448 28.59 -37.81 24.79
CA LYS A 448 28.93 -36.50 24.18
C LYS A 448 27.71 -35.80 23.56
N SER A 449 26.68 -36.54 23.12
CA SER A 449 25.42 -35.98 22.62
C SER A 449 24.58 -35.28 23.71
N LYS A 450 24.58 -35.78 24.96
CA LYS A 450 23.78 -35.19 26.05
C LYS A 450 24.42 -33.96 26.72
N LYS A 451 25.76 -33.84 26.72
CA LYS A 451 26.45 -32.70 27.35
C LYS A 451 26.39 -31.40 26.53
N SER A 452 26.16 -31.47 25.22
CA SER A 452 26.01 -30.29 24.34
C SER A 452 24.73 -29.49 24.61
N LEU A 453 23.66 -30.14 25.08
CA LEU A 453 22.34 -29.51 25.29
C LEU A 453 22.30 -28.48 26.42
N VAL A 454 23.23 -28.54 27.39
CA VAL A 454 23.17 -27.74 28.62
C VAL A 454 23.77 -26.34 28.45
N HIS A 455 24.55 -26.10 27.38
CA HIS A 455 25.27 -24.83 27.19
C HIS A 455 24.95 -24.06 25.90
N SER A 456 23.92 -24.45 25.13
CA SER A 456 23.55 -23.66 23.96
C SER A 456 23.07 -22.27 24.36
N LYS A 457 23.60 -21.24 23.69
CA LYS A 457 23.18 -19.85 23.83
C LYS A 457 21.70 -19.65 23.43
N TYR A 458 21.13 -20.61 22.71
CA TYR A 458 19.77 -20.63 22.20
C TYR A 458 18.81 -21.45 23.08
N ALA A 459 19.29 -22.12 24.13
CA ALA A 459 18.42 -22.96 24.97
C ALA A 459 17.34 -22.14 25.72
N VAL A 460 16.12 -22.67 25.67
CA VAL A 460 14.90 -22.16 26.30
C VAL A 460 14.65 -22.89 27.62
N ASN A 461 14.08 -22.21 28.61
CA ASN A 461 13.79 -22.82 29.90
C ASN A 461 12.75 -23.94 29.76
N ASP A 462 13.03 -25.11 30.35
CA ASP A 462 12.11 -26.26 30.32
C ASP A 462 10.78 -26.02 31.07
N THR A 463 10.74 -25.01 31.94
CA THR A 463 9.54 -24.69 32.73
C THR A 463 8.61 -23.77 31.97
N ARG A 464 7.35 -24.19 31.82
CA ARG A 464 6.29 -23.36 31.25
C ARG A 464 5.90 -22.26 32.24
N SER A 465 6.09 -21.00 31.83
CA SER A 465 5.65 -19.81 32.57
C SER A 465 4.79 -18.95 31.66
N ILE A 466 3.49 -18.83 31.96
CA ILE A 466 2.54 -18.03 31.17
C ILE A 466 2.97 -16.56 31.15
N LYS A 467 3.42 -16.02 32.30
CA LYS A 467 3.93 -14.64 32.39
C LYS A 467 5.12 -14.40 31.45
N GLN A 468 6.00 -15.39 31.31
CA GLN A 468 7.15 -15.29 30.42
C GLN A 468 6.75 -15.41 28.95
N PHE A 469 5.79 -16.27 28.63
CA PHE A 469 5.21 -16.37 27.29
C PHE A 469 4.59 -15.05 26.85
N ILE A 470 3.69 -14.48 27.67
CA ILE A 470 3.02 -13.21 27.39
C ILE A 470 4.05 -12.11 27.17
N ALA A 471 5.08 -12.03 28.03
CA ALA A 471 6.12 -11.02 27.87
C ALA A 471 6.92 -11.17 26.57
N ASN A 472 7.34 -12.39 26.19
CA ASN A 472 8.06 -12.59 24.93
C ASN A 472 7.17 -12.30 23.71
N ALA A 473 5.91 -12.73 23.74
CA ALA A 473 4.94 -12.45 22.68
C ALA A 473 4.68 -10.94 22.53
N ALA A 474 4.50 -10.23 23.66
CA ALA A 474 4.31 -8.78 23.66
C ALA A 474 5.52 -8.03 23.11
N VAL A 475 6.75 -8.42 23.50
CA VAL A 475 7.97 -7.80 22.96
C VAL A 475 8.11 -8.05 21.46
N ILE A 476 7.80 -9.25 20.97
CA ILE A 476 7.81 -9.54 19.52
C ILE A 476 6.77 -8.69 18.80
N LEU A 477 5.54 -8.64 19.30
CA LEU A 477 4.47 -7.85 18.70
C LEU A 477 4.85 -6.38 18.61
N LEU A 478 5.33 -5.78 19.71
CA LEU A 478 5.80 -4.40 19.73
C LEU A 478 6.94 -4.17 18.74
N ALA A 479 7.92 -5.08 18.69
CA ALA A 479 9.04 -4.98 17.77
C ALA A 479 8.59 -5.03 16.30
N VAL A 480 7.62 -5.88 15.94
CA VAL A 480 7.05 -5.92 14.59
C VAL A 480 6.25 -4.66 14.28
N ILE A 481 5.45 -4.16 15.23
CA ILE A 481 4.71 -2.90 15.08
C ILE A 481 5.65 -1.73 14.80
N THR A 482 6.81 -1.66 15.45
CA THR A 482 7.78 -0.57 15.17
C THR A 482 8.27 -0.57 13.72
N ILE A 483 8.38 -1.74 13.07
CA ILE A 483 8.74 -1.83 11.65
C ILE A 483 7.60 -1.24 10.80
N PHE A 484 6.36 -1.66 11.05
CA PHE A 484 5.19 -1.10 10.32
C PHE A 484 5.09 0.42 10.51
N VAL A 485 5.23 0.91 11.73
CA VAL A 485 5.21 2.36 12.02
C VAL A 485 6.28 3.08 11.20
N TYR A 486 7.52 2.58 11.18
CA TYR A 486 8.59 3.18 10.38
C TYR A 486 8.24 3.22 8.88
N PHE A 487 7.74 2.11 8.32
CA PHE A 487 7.37 2.05 6.91
C PHE A 487 6.16 2.91 6.56
N TYR A 488 5.24 3.15 7.50
CA TYR A 488 4.01 3.91 7.22
C TYR A 488 4.17 5.41 7.50
N THR A 489 5.20 5.80 8.26
CA THR A 489 5.45 7.19 8.63
C THR A 489 6.65 7.82 7.91
N VAL A 490 7.71 7.04 7.64
CA VAL A 490 9.00 7.56 7.13
C VAL A 490 9.23 7.19 5.66
N ILE A 491 9.03 5.92 5.31
CA ILE A 491 9.23 5.41 3.94
C ILE A 491 7.99 5.70 3.10
#